data_AF-A0A7W1PD15-F1
#
_entry.id   AF-A0A7W1PD15-F1
#
_cell.length_a   1.000
_cell.length_b   1.000
_cell.length_c   1.000
_cell.angle_alpha   90.00
_cell.angle_beta   90.00
_cell.angle_gamma   90.00
#
_symmetry.space_group_name_H-M   'P 1'
#
loop_
_entity.id
_entity.type
_entity.pdbx_description
1 polymer ?
#
loop_
_entity_poly.entity_id
_entity_poly.type
_entity_poly.pdbx_seq_one_letter_code
_entity_poly.pdbx_strand_id
1 'polypeptide(L)'
;MSSCLNIHAHYACRHAGACCEQDWHIPVEAELVRLVETRGIGSAARPRFLSTAGGTTVVGRQPDGACVFFDRGGDRLCAIHVAAGADAMPDACRHFPRLVLHDDRGTFIALSHFCPTAAWMLLDPRSAEVVEAPPSLHLRDLKGFEARSVLPPLLKPGLLTDLDGYGAWESAALATLARRDLTHERALGIITGATKRARGWRPNAGALKTWILESFDLHAGAPLEPLAPGLQKRRAAVLQPMSGTRFPSYSTDNEQAWAVGRTALAPFDRAVANYLAAHLFANRAAYEGEGLLTIVEWLRTCLAVLQREAARLADRRRTFGPHEFVEAVRQSDLVLVHQADTRAFGRRAVNTIEGAYS
;
A
#
# COMPACT_ATOMS: atom_id res chain seq x y z
N MET A 1 12.49 -4.91 -17.44
CA MET A 1 12.34 -3.44 -17.27
C MET A 1 11.74 -3.20 -15.90
N SER A 2 12.16 -2.14 -15.20
CA SER A 2 11.60 -1.75 -13.90
C SER A 2 10.75 -0.50 -14.08
N SER A 3 9.59 -0.45 -13.44
CA SER A 3 8.63 0.66 -13.54
C SER A 3 8.26 1.20 -12.17
N CYS A 4 7.92 2.49 -12.10
CA CYS A 4 7.36 3.13 -10.90
C CYS A 4 6.31 4.17 -11.31
N LEU A 5 5.68 4.81 -10.33
CA LEU A 5 4.89 6.01 -10.59
C LEU A 5 5.80 7.24 -10.70
N ASN A 6 5.50 8.16 -11.62
CA ASN A 6 6.24 9.42 -11.82
C ASN A 6 6.34 10.29 -10.54
N ILE A 7 5.31 10.24 -9.69
CA ILE A 7 5.29 10.89 -8.38
C ILE A 7 6.28 10.26 -7.38
N HIS A 8 6.79 9.05 -7.64
CA HIS A 8 7.78 8.34 -6.80
C HIS A 8 9.20 8.37 -7.38
N ALA A 9 9.36 8.75 -8.64
CA ALA A 9 10.63 8.66 -9.37
C ALA A 9 11.79 9.39 -8.65
N HIS A 10 11.51 10.51 -7.98
CA HIS A 10 12.54 11.31 -7.29
C HIS A 10 12.69 10.95 -5.81
N TYR A 11 12.25 9.78 -5.38
CA TYR A 11 12.36 9.38 -3.98
C TYR A 11 13.82 9.36 -3.54
N ALA A 12 14.10 10.15 -2.51
CA ALA A 12 15.33 10.14 -1.75
C ALA A 12 14.96 10.44 -0.29
N CYS A 13 15.34 9.58 0.64
CA CYS A 13 14.93 9.70 2.04
C CYS A 13 15.37 11.05 2.63
N ARG A 14 14.41 11.84 3.13
CA ARG A 14 14.65 13.13 3.83
C ARG A 14 14.37 13.08 5.33
N HIS A 15 14.00 11.89 5.82
CA HIS A 15 13.56 11.66 7.20
C HIS A 15 14.28 10.44 7.76
N ALA A 16 15.62 10.44 7.66
CA ALA A 16 16.45 9.35 8.17
C ALA A 16 16.15 9.10 9.66
N GLY A 17 15.93 7.83 10.01
CA GLY A 17 15.61 7.41 11.37
C GLY A 17 14.13 7.50 11.75
N ALA A 18 13.26 8.13 10.97
CA ALA A 18 11.83 8.20 11.32
C ALA A 18 11.16 6.81 11.41
N CYS A 19 11.59 5.86 10.59
CA CYS A 19 11.16 4.45 10.66
C CYS A 19 11.81 3.65 11.80
N CYS A 20 12.94 4.13 12.34
CA CYS A 20 13.64 3.52 13.47
C CYS A 20 12.95 3.83 14.81
N GLU A 21 12.14 4.89 14.86
CA GLU A 21 11.41 5.33 16.05
C GLU A 21 10.04 4.64 16.21
N GLN A 22 9.70 3.72 15.29
CA GLN A 22 8.39 3.08 15.24
C GLN A 22 8.42 1.68 15.88
N ASP A 23 7.31 1.31 16.51
CA ASP A 23 7.11 0.02 17.21
C ASP A 23 6.61 -1.06 16.23
N TRP A 24 7.52 -1.56 15.39
CA TRP A 24 7.25 -2.62 14.40
C TRP A 24 8.38 -3.65 14.38
N HIS A 25 8.11 -4.87 13.91
CA HIS A 25 9.13 -5.92 13.86
C HIS A 25 10.00 -5.78 12.61
N ILE A 26 11.32 -5.60 12.79
CA ILE A 26 12.30 -5.60 11.70
C ILE A 26 12.97 -6.97 11.71
N PRO A 27 12.63 -7.86 10.76
CA PRO A 27 13.31 -9.15 10.64
C PRO A 27 14.79 -8.95 10.31
N VAL A 28 15.62 -9.87 10.77
CA VAL A 28 17.06 -9.84 10.54
C VAL A 28 17.57 -11.18 10.04
N GLU A 29 18.49 -11.14 9.08
CA GLU A 29 19.13 -12.30 8.49
C GLU A 29 20.19 -12.87 9.45
N ALA A 30 20.32 -14.20 9.50
CA ALA A 30 21.26 -14.86 10.41
C ALA A 30 22.72 -14.42 10.20
N GLU A 31 23.09 -14.05 8.98
CA GLU A 31 24.42 -13.54 8.67
C GLU A 31 24.68 -12.17 9.30
N LEU A 32 23.67 -11.29 9.32
CA LEU A 32 23.78 -10.00 9.98
C LEU A 32 23.86 -10.16 11.51
N VAL A 33 23.15 -11.12 12.09
CA VAL A 33 23.29 -11.46 13.51
C VAL A 33 24.75 -11.81 13.83
N ARG A 34 25.35 -12.75 13.07
CA ARG A 34 26.76 -13.14 13.24
C ARG A 34 27.72 -11.97 13.08
N LEU A 35 27.48 -11.10 12.10
CA LEU A 35 28.30 -9.91 11.86
C LEU A 35 28.28 -8.97 13.08
N VAL A 36 27.08 -8.68 13.59
CA VAL A 36 26.88 -7.78 14.74
C VAL A 36 27.51 -8.34 16.01
N GLU A 37 27.38 -9.65 16.23
CA GLU A 37 28.00 -10.34 17.36
C GLU A 37 29.52 -10.33 17.28
N THR A 38 30.08 -10.73 16.14
CA THR A 38 31.53 -10.82 15.91
C THR A 38 32.22 -9.46 16.04
N ARG A 39 31.58 -8.39 15.54
CA ARG A 39 32.14 -7.03 15.57
C ARG A 39 31.76 -6.23 16.81
N GLY A 40 30.95 -6.79 17.72
CA GLY A 40 30.49 -6.07 18.91
C GLY A 40 29.69 -4.81 18.59
N ILE A 41 28.91 -4.80 17.50
CA ILE A 41 28.17 -3.60 17.06
C ILE A 41 26.96 -3.35 17.97
N GLY A 42 26.75 -2.10 18.37
CA GLY A 42 25.63 -1.68 19.22
C GLY A 42 25.90 -1.85 20.71
N SER A 43 24.97 -1.36 21.54
CA SER A 43 25.11 -1.42 23.00
C SER A 43 24.81 -2.81 23.55
N ALA A 44 25.61 -3.27 24.51
CA ALA A 44 25.35 -4.50 25.27
C ALA A 44 24.29 -4.31 26.38
N ALA A 45 23.83 -3.09 26.64
CA ALA A 45 22.88 -2.80 27.72
C ALA A 45 21.47 -3.37 27.47
N ARG A 46 21.18 -3.80 26.23
CA ARG A 46 19.88 -4.32 25.78
C ARG A 46 20.11 -5.51 24.83
N PRO A 47 19.17 -6.47 24.76
CA PRO A 47 19.20 -7.49 23.72
C PRO A 47 19.18 -6.83 22.34
N ARG A 48 20.19 -7.14 21.52
CA ARG A 48 20.33 -6.64 20.15
C ARG A 48 19.33 -7.28 19.19
N PHE A 49 18.99 -8.54 19.46
CA PHE A 49 18.06 -9.35 18.70
C PHE A 49 17.12 -10.10 19.64
N LEU A 50 15.91 -10.38 19.15
CA LEU A 50 14.88 -11.14 19.86
C LEU A 50 14.33 -12.22 18.92
N SER A 51 14.01 -13.39 19.47
CA SER A 51 13.24 -14.40 18.72
C SER A 51 11.75 -14.20 18.95
N THR A 52 11.00 -14.10 17.87
CA THR A 52 9.53 -14.10 17.93
C THR A 52 8.99 -15.51 18.21
N ALA A 53 7.74 -15.62 18.65
CA ALA A 53 7.07 -16.91 18.85
C ALA A 53 7.02 -17.78 17.58
N GLY A 54 7.11 -17.16 16.39
CA GLY A 54 7.19 -17.84 15.09
C GLY A 54 8.60 -18.23 14.65
N GLY A 55 9.62 -18.07 15.50
CA GLY A 55 11.00 -18.43 15.20
C GLY A 55 11.77 -17.41 14.34
N THR A 56 11.13 -16.33 13.89
CA THR A 56 11.80 -15.23 13.19
C THR A 56 12.61 -14.40 14.19
N THR A 57 13.88 -14.15 13.88
CA THR A 57 14.73 -13.21 14.63
C THR A 57 14.44 -11.79 14.17
N VAL A 58 14.26 -10.87 15.12
CA VAL A 58 13.98 -9.46 14.89
C VAL A 58 14.95 -8.57 15.65
N VAL A 59 15.11 -7.33 15.20
CA VAL A 59 15.90 -6.30 15.90
C VAL A 59 15.25 -5.95 17.23
N GLY A 60 16.08 -5.85 18.28
CA GLY A 60 15.67 -5.44 19.62
C GLY A 60 15.17 -3.99 19.69
N ARG A 61 14.40 -3.69 20.75
CA ARG A 61 13.77 -2.38 20.95
C ARG A 61 14.13 -1.74 22.30
N GLN A 62 14.18 -0.41 22.31
CA GLN A 62 14.22 0.42 23.50
C GLN A 62 12.82 0.49 24.16
N PRO A 63 12.69 0.88 25.44
CA PRO A 63 11.39 0.95 26.14
C PRO A 63 10.35 1.83 25.44
N ASP A 64 10.81 2.85 24.73
CA ASP A 64 9.98 3.80 24.00
C ASP A 64 9.68 3.36 22.56
N GLY A 65 10.04 2.14 22.18
CA GLY A 65 9.82 1.56 20.85
C GLY A 65 10.93 1.83 19.83
N ALA A 66 11.95 2.63 20.16
CA ALA A 66 13.06 2.89 19.24
C ALA A 66 13.86 1.62 18.93
N CYS A 67 14.47 1.56 17.76
CA CYS A 67 15.47 0.55 17.43
C CYS A 67 16.70 0.68 18.34
N VAL A 68 17.21 -0.45 18.88
CA VAL A 68 18.41 -0.47 19.74
C VAL A 68 19.70 -0.05 19.04
N PHE A 69 19.73 -0.11 17.71
CA PHE A 69 20.88 0.35 16.92
C PHE A 69 20.77 1.81 16.48
N PHE A 70 19.64 2.48 16.71
CA PHE A 70 19.43 3.83 16.21
C PHE A 70 20.02 4.86 17.16
N ASP A 71 20.96 5.66 16.65
CA ASP A 71 21.51 6.78 17.39
C ASP A 71 20.64 8.02 17.23
N ARG A 72 19.85 8.34 18.26
CA ARG A 72 19.01 9.54 18.29
C ARG A 72 19.80 10.82 18.61
N GLY A 73 20.95 10.69 19.28
CA GLY A 73 21.72 11.81 19.84
C GLY A 73 22.85 12.30 18.94
N GLY A 74 23.32 11.47 18.01
CA GLY A 74 24.34 11.81 17.01
C GLY A 74 23.77 12.01 15.61
N ASP A 75 24.44 11.43 14.60
CA ASP A 75 24.19 11.69 13.16
C ASP A 75 22.87 11.09 12.61
N ARG A 76 22.00 10.56 13.48
CA ARG A 76 20.77 9.84 13.11
C ARG A 76 21.02 8.66 12.16
N LEU A 77 22.17 8.01 12.31
CA LEU A 77 22.52 6.77 11.64
C LEU A 77 22.38 5.59 12.59
N CYS A 78 22.20 4.38 12.04
CA CYS A 78 22.23 3.19 12.86
C CYS A 78 23.68 2.70 13.04
N ALA A 79 23.98 2.11 14.20
CA ALA A 79 25.33 1.61 14.51
C ALA A 79 25.83 0.57 13.49
N ILE A 80 24.92 -0.20 12.87
CA ILE A 80 25.27 -1.14 11.79
C ILE A 80 25.74 -0.40 10.55
N HIS A 81 25.03 0.66 10.14
CA HIS A 81 25.41 1.48 9.00
C HIS A 81 26.77 2.15 9.26
N VAL A 82 26.97 2.72 10.44
CA VAL A 82 28.25 3.35 10.80
C VAL A 82 29.41 2.35 10.76
N ALA A 83 29.23 1.15 11.31
CA ALA A 83 30.31 0.17 11.46
C ALA A 83 30.56 -0.71 10.22
N ALA A 84 29.56 -0.91 9.36
CA ALA A 84 29.63 -1.88 8.26
C ALA A 84 29.05 -1.38 6.94
N GLY A 85 28.59 -0.13 6.85
CA GLY A 85 28.03 0.47 5.64
C GLY A 85 26.55 0.16 5.41
N ALA A 86 25.94 0.87 4.46
CA ALA A 86 24.51 0.75 4.15
C ALA A 86 24.11 -0.64 3.67
N ASP A 87 24.99 -1.32 2.93
CA ASP A 87 24.75 -2.67 2.40
C ASP A 87 24.68 -3.75 3.50
N ALA A 88 25.25 -3.47 4.68
CA ALA A 88 25.20 -4.38 5.83
C ALA A 88 23.95 -4.22 6.71
N MET A 89 23.09 -3.22 6.47
CA MET A 89 21.83 -3.09 7.20
C MET A 89 20.89 -4.27 6.88
N PRO A 90 19.92 -4.62 7.75
CA PRO A 90 18.94 -5.67 7.45
C PRO A 90 18.21 -5.42 6.13
N ASP A 91 17.78 -6.46 5.41
CA ASP A 91 17.10 -6.29 4.13
C ASP A 91 15.89 -5.38 4.27
N ALA A 92 15.08 -5.56 5.32
CA ALA A 92 13.93 -4.71 5.61
C ALA A 92 14.31 -3.21 5.69
N CYS A 93 15.46 -2.88 6.29
CA CYS A 93 15.95 -1.51 6.39
C CYS A 93 16.47 -0.96 5.05
N ARG A 94 17.15 -1.78 4.23
CA ARG A 94 17.65 -1.36 2.91
C ARG A 94 16.53 -1.15 1.91
N HIS A 95 15.50 -2.01 1.97
CA HIS A 95 14.39 -2.00 1.04
C HIS A 95 13.39 -0.90 1.36
N PHE A 96 13.14 -0.63 2.64
CA PHE A 96 12.16 0.38 3.02
C PHE A 96 12.47 1.75 2.38
N PRO A 97 11.48 2.41 1.75
CA PRO A 97 10.05 2.10 1.73
C PRO A 97 9.56 1.40 0.47
N ARG A 98 10.43 0.78 -0.33
CA ARG A 98 10.04 0.15 -1.60
C ARG A 98 9.14 -1.06 -1.36
N LEU A 99 8.02 -1.09 -2.08
CA LEU A 99 7.13 -2.23 -2.21
C LEU A 99 7.31 -2.75 -3.63
N VAL A 100 7.93 -3.92 -3.76
CA VAL A 100 8.34 -4.45 -5.06
C VAL A 100 7.46 -5.64 -5.43
N LEU A 101 6.97 -5.64 -6.67
CA LEU A 101 6.30 -6.75 -7.33
C LEU A 101 7.14 -7.16 -8.54
N HIS A 102 7.41 -8.45 -8.68
CA HIS A 102 7.95 -9.04 -9.90
C HIS A 102 6.89 -9.89 -10.55
N ASP A 103 6.55 -9.64 -11.80
CA ASP A 103 5.74 -10.54 -12.62
C ASP A 103 6.30 -10.61 -14.04
N ASP A 104 5.68 -11.38 -14.92
CA ASP A 104 6.15 -11.59 -16.29
C ASP A 104 6.16 -10.32 -17.16
N ARG A 105 5.50 -9.25 -16.72
CA ARG A 105 5.53 -7.93 -17.37
C ARG A 105 6.74 -7.10 -16.92
N GLY A 106 7.33 -7.41 -15.77
CA GLY A 106 8.55 -6.77 -15.27
C GLY A 106 8.59 -6.59 -13.75
N THR A 107 9.42 -5.63 -13.32
CA THR A 107 9.55 -5.24 -11.91
C THR A 107 8.79 -3.94 -11.68
N PHE A 108 7.90 -3.90 -10.70
CA PHE A 108 7.10 -2.73 -10.36
C PHE A 108 7.46 -2.28 -8.94
N ILE A 109 7.86 -1.01 -8.80
CA ILE A 109 8.35 -0.45 -7.55
C ILE A 109 7.38 0.65 -7.10
N ALA A 110 6.51 0.31 -6.15
CA ALA A 110 5.74 1.28 -5.38
C ALA A 110 6.51 1.69 -4.12
N LEU A 111 5.98 2.65 -3.36
CA LEU A 111 6.52 3.05 -2.06
C LEU A 111 5.43 2.92 -1.01
N SER A 112 5.80 2.45 0.19
CA SER A 112 4.96 2.62 1.36
C SER A 112 4.99 4.06 1.83
N HIS A 113 3.80 4.65 1.92
CA HIS A 113 3.56 5.98 2.46
C HIS A 113 3.52 5.98 3.98
N PHE A 114 3.83 4.87 4.65
CA PHE A 114 4.27 4.94 6.05
C PHE A 114 5.58 5.73 6.18
N CYS A 115 6.44 5.72 5.14
CA CYS A 115 7.57 6.64 5.08
C CYS A 115 7.05 8.07 4.92
N PRO A 116 7.43 9.02 5.80
CA PRO A 116 6.93 10.39 5.71
C PRO A 116 7.40 11.05 4.41
N THR A 117 8.64 10.79 3.98
CA THR A 117 9.15 11.28 2.70
C THR A 117 8.27 10.82 1.54
N ALA A 118 7.90 9.53 1.49
CA ALA A 118 7.05 9.00 0.42
C ALA A 118 5.62 9.57 0.50
N ALA A 119 5.04 9.69 1.70
CA ALA A 119 3.71 10.28 1.89
C ALA A 119 3.65 11.74 1.40
N TRP A 120 4.67 12.55 1.67
CA TRP A 120 4.76 13.92 1.17
C TRP A 120 4.75 13.98 -0.37
N MET A 121 5.28 12.97 -1.06
CA MET A 121 5.28 12.93 -2.53
C MET A 121 3.89 12.77 -3.13
N LEU A 122 2.90 12.28 -2.36
CA LEU A 122 1.51 12.19 -2.84
C LEU A 122 0.87 13.56 -3.07
N LEU A 123 1.38 14.60 -2.40
CA LEU A 123 0.95 15.98 -2.57
C LEU A 123 1.46 16.62 -3.87
N ASP A 124 2.24 15.90 -4.69
CA ASP A 124 2.58 16.34 -6.03
C ASP A 124 1.30 16.59 -6.84
N PRO A 125 1.12 17.79 -7.43
CA PRO A 125 -0.09 18.13 -8.18
C PRO A 125 -0.21 17.39 -9.51
N ARG A 126 0.85 16.70 -9.97
CA ARG A 126 0.81 15.86 -11.16
C ARG A 126 -0.04 14.61 -10.92
N SER A 127 -0.61 14.12 -12.00
CA SER A 127 -1.32 12.85 -11.99
C SER A 127 -0.30 11.71 -11.99
N ALA A 128 -0.60 10.65 -11.23
CA ALA A 128 0.22 9.45 -11.21
C ALA A 128 0.22 8.76 -12.58
N GLU A 129 1.41 8.56 -13.14
CA GLU A 129 1.64 7.89 -14.42
C GLU A 129 2.75 6.85 -14.26
N VAL A 130 2.65 5.73 -14.97
CA VAL A 130 3.70 4.71 -14.98
C VAL A 130 4.85 5.17 -15.84
N VAL A 131 6.06 5.16 -15.28
CA VAL A 131 7.31 5.50 -15.95
C VAL A 131 8.36 4.44 -15.66
N GLU A 132 9.45 4.44 -16.44
CA GLU A 132 10.62 3.63 -16.11
C GLU A 132 11.20 4.07 -14.76
N ALA A 133 11.52 3.10 -13.90
CA ALA A 133 12.06 3.36 -12.59
C ALA A 133 13.50 3.91 -12.70
N PRO A 134 13.81 5.07 -12.11
CA PRO A 134 15.15 5.62 -12.16
C PRO A 134 16.12 4.84 -11.27
N PRO A 135 17.44 4.95 -11.49
CA PRO A 135 18.45 4.26 -10.70
C PRO A 135 18.36 4.49 -9.19
N SER A 136 17.81 5.63 -8.74
CA SER A 136 17.57 5.93 -7.31
C SER A 136 16.60 4.96 -6.63
N LEU A 137 15.69 4.37 -7.40
CA LEU A 137 14.77 3.34 -6.90
C LEU A 137 15.35 1.93 -6.99
N HIS A 138 16.46 1.73 -7.70
CA HIS A 138 17.11 0.43 -7.80
C HIS A 138 17.98 0.14 -6.57
N LEU A 139 17.89 -1.09 -6.10
CA LEU A 139 18.84 -1.71 -5.18
C LEU A 139 19.52 -2.86 -5.94
N ARG A 140 20.74 -3.24 -5.55
CA ARG A 140 21.47 -4.34 -6.22
C ARG A 140 20.71 -5.67 -6.17
N ASP A 141 19.91 -5.86 -5.12
CA ASP A 141 19.10 -7.05 -4.88
C ASP A 141 17.72 -6.61 -4.43
N LEU A 142 16.88 -6.12 -5.36
CA LEU A 142 15.50 -5.72 -5.06
C LEU A 142 14.68 -6.96 -4.71
N LYS A 143 14.35 -7.10 -3.44
CA LYS A 143 13.45 -8.13 -2.91
C LYS A 143 12.02 -7.61 -2.90
N GLY A 144 11.09 -8.49 -3.23
CA GLY A 144 9.68 -8.18 -3.38
C GLY A 144 8.79 -9.41 -3.41
N PHE A 145 7.52 -9.18 -3.71
CA PHE A 145 6.60 -10.26 -4.02
C PHE A 145 6.95 -10.84 -5.40
N GLU A 146 7.14 -12.16 -5.45
CA GLU A 146 7.52 -12.89 -6.65
C GLU A 146 6.29 -13.55 -7.31
N ALA A 147 5.99 -13.15 -8.54
CA ALA A 147 4.85 -13.61 -9.32
C ALA A 147 5.21 -13.97 -10.78
N ARG A 148 6.49 -14.09 -11.16
CA ARG A 148 6.91 -14.55 -12.50
C ARG A 148 6.61 -16.02 -12.78
N SER A 149 6.31 -16.79 -11.74
CA SER A 149 5.99 -18.22 -11.86
C SER A 149 4.58 -18.55 -11.38
N VAL A 150 3.72 -17.55 -11.23
CA VAL A 150 2.31 -17.74 -10.86
C VAL A 150 1.42 -17.40 -12.04
N LEU A 151 0.23 -18.00 -12.07
CA LEU A 151 -0.76 -17.69 -13.10
C LEU A 151 -1.17 -16.21 -13.01
N PRO A 152 -1.58 -15.59 -14.14
CA PRO A 152 -2.08 -14.22 -14.13
C PRO A 152 -3.24 -14.03 -13.15
N PRO A 153 -3.51 -12.79 -12.69
CA PRO A 153 -4.64 -12.50 -11.82
C PRO A 153 -5.96 -13.05 -12.34
N LEU A 154 -6.85 -13.44 -11.44
CA LEU A 154 -8.19 -13.84 -11.81
C LEU A 154 -8.98 -12.63 -12.37
N LEU A 155 -9.76 -12.86 -13.42
CA LEU A 155 -10.82 -11.94 -13.81
C LEU A 155 -11.97 -12.03 -12.79
N LYS A 156 -12.31 -13.26 -12.39
CA LYS A 156 -13.32 -13.65 -11.40
C LYS A 156 -13.01 -15.07 -10.91
N PRO A 157 -13.70 -15.57 -9.86
CA PRO A 157 -13.48 -16.94 -9.39
C PRO A 157 -13.57 -17.95 -10.54
N GLY A 158 -12.54 -18.77 -10.68
CA GLY A 158 -12.43 -19.81 -11.72
C GLY A 158 -12.10 -19.32 -13.14
N LEU A 159 -11.79 -18.04 -13.35
CA LEU A 159 -11.39 -17.54 -14.68
C LEU A 159 -10.21 -16.57 -14.58
N LEU A 160 -9.08 -16.96 -15.18
CA LEU A 160 -7.88 -16.14 -15.28
C LEU A 160 -8.07 -14.97 -16.26
N THR A 161 -7.35 -13.89 -16.03
CA THR A 161 -6.97 -12.95 -17.09
C THR A 161 -5.84 -13.54 -17.93
N ASP A 162 -5.58 -12.98 -19.11
CA ASP A 162 -4.25 -13.00 -19.69
C ASP A 162 -3.45 -11.76 -19.21
N LEU A 163 -2.12 -11.77 -19.35
CA LEU A 163 -1.28 -10.66 -18.91
C LEU A 163 -1.60 -9.35 -19.65
N ASP A 164 -1.99 -9.44 -20.92
CA ASP A 164 -2.39 -8.29 -21.73
C ASP A 164 -3.70 -7.67 -21.21
N GLY A 165 -4.69 -8.50 -20.86
CA GLY A 165 -5.95 -8.07 -20.28
C GLY A 165 -5.76 -7.48 -18.90
N TYR A 166 -4.97 -8.11 -18.03
CA TYR A 166 -4.65 -7.53 -16.73
C TYR A 166 -3.89 -6.20 -16.86
N GLY A 167 -2.88 -6.14 -17.72
CA GLY A 167 -2.14 -4.90 -18.00
C GLY A 167 -3.02 -3.79 -18.55
N ALA A 168 -3.97 -4.13 -19.43
CA ALA A 168 -4.95 -3.17 -19.95
C ALA A 168 -5.90 -2.65 -18.85
N TRP A 169 -6.37 -3.53 -17.96
CA TRP A 169 -7.22 -3.13 -16.84
C TRP A 169 -6.48 -2.22 -15.87
N GLU A 170 -5.26 -2.58 -15.47
CA GLU A 170 -4.45 -1.79 -14.55
C GLU A 170 -4.15 -0.40 -15.15
N SER A 171 -3.75 -0.37 -16.43
CA SER A 171 -3.46 0.88 -17.14
C SER A 171 -4.71 1.77 -17.26
N ALA A 172 -5.87 1.22 -17.62
CA ALA A 172 -7.12 1.97 -17.72
C ALA A 172 -7.60 2.49 -16.36
N ALA A 173 -7.44 1.71 -15.29
CA ALA A 173 -7.77 2.12 -13.93
C ALA A 173 -6.83 3.24 -13.44
N LEU A 174 -5.52 3.14 -13.70
CA LEU A 174 -4.56 4.21 -13.40
C LEU A 174 -4.87 5.48 -14.20
N ALA A 175 -5.16 5.37 -15.50
CA ALA A 175 -5.56 6.49 -16.34
C ALA A 175 -6.85 7.16 -15.82
N THR A 176 -7.80 6.36 -15.32
CA THR A 176 -9.04 6.86 -14.71
C THR A 176 -8.75 7.66 -13.43
N LEU A 177 -7.85 7.19 -12.56
CA LEU A 177 -7.39 7.94 -11.39
C LEU A 177 -6.59 9.19 -11.77
N ALA A 178 -5.88 9.17 -12.89
CA ALA A 178 -5.07 10.29 -13.38
C ALA A 178 -5.89 11.45 -13.97
N ARG A 179 -7.16 11.22 -14.32
CA ARG A 179 -8.07 12.26 -14.83
C ARG A 179 -8.26 13.39 -13.81
N ARG A 180 -8.17 14.63 -14.29
CA ARG A 180 -8.27 15.85 -13.48
C ARG A 180 -9.69 16.39 -13.38
N ASP A 181 -10.56 15.96 -14.28
CA ASP A 181 -11.98 16.33 -14.32
C ASP A 181 -12.84 15.44 -13.42
N LEU A 182 -12.24 14.44 -12.76
CA LEU A 182 -12.91 13.51 -11.86
C LEU A 182 -12.40 13.69 -10.43
N THR A 183 -13.30 13.56 -9.46
CA THR A 183 -12.91 13.32 -8.08
C THR A 183 -12.40 11.89 -7.90
N HIS A 184 -11.64 11.63 -6.83
CA HIS A 184 -11.18 10.28 -6.51
C HIS A 184 -12.35 9.29 -6.32
N GLU A 185 -13.45 9.71 -5.70
CA GLU A 185 -14.66 8.88 -5.54
C GLU A 185 -15.30 8.56 -6.90
N ARG A 186 -15.31 9.55 -7.80
CA ARG A 186 -15.85 9.39 -9.16
C ARG A 186 -15.02 8.40 -9.98
N ALA A 187 -13.70 8.54 -9.95
CA ALA A 187 -12.77 7.62 -10.60
C ALA A 187 -12.95 6.18 -10.09
N LEU A 188 -13.05 5.99 -8.77
CA LEU A 188 -13.26 4.69 -8.16
C LEU A 188 -14.62 4.06 -8.54
N GLY A 189 -15.66 4.88 -8.71
CA GLY A 189 -16.95 4.45 -9.24
C GLY A 189 -16.86 3.90 -10.67
N ILE A 190 -16.15 4.60 -11.56
CA ILE A 190 -15.91 4.17 -12.94
C ILE A 190 -15.13 2.85 -12.96
N ILE A 191 -14.04 2.76 -12.21
CA ILE A 191 -13.23 1.52 -12.09
C ILE A 191 -14.10 0.36 -11.62
N THR A 192 -14.98 0.59 -10.63
CA THR A 192 -15.90 -0.44 -10.14
C THR A 192 -16.83 -0.92 -11.25
N GLY A 193 -17.54 0.00 -11.92
CA GLY A 193 -18.51 -0.34 -12.96
C GLY A 193 -17.86 -1.08 -14.13
N ALA A 194 -16.72 -0.55 -14.61
CA ALA A 194 -15.93 -1.18 -15.66
C ALA A 194 -15.48 -2.60 -15.27
N THR A 195 -15.01 -2.78 -14.03
CA THR A 195 -14.59 -4.11 -13.52
C THR A 195 -15.76 -5.08 -13.41
N LYS A 196 -16.94 -4.62 -12.94
CA LYS A 196 -18.16 -5.45 -12.91
C LYS A 196 -18.54 -5.93 -14.31
N ARG A 197 -18.48 -5.06 -15.32
CA ARG A 197 -18.73 -5.43 -16.72
C ARG A 197 -17.65 -6.34 -17.29
N ALA A 198 -16.37 -6.09 -16.98
CA ALA A 198 -15.26 -6.93 -17.41
C ALA A 198 -15.44 -8.40 -17.00
N ARG A 199 -15.95 -8.67 -15.78
CA ARG A 199 -16.28 -10.03 -15.31
C ARG A 199 -17.33 -10.76 -16.16
N GLY A 200 -18.12 -10.02 -16.93
CA GLY A 200 -19.09 -10.54 -17.89
C GLY A 200 -18.45 -11.22 -19.09
N TRP A 201 -17.17 -10.96 -19.38
CA TRP A 201 -16.46 -11.47 -20.56
C TRP A 201 -16.55 -12.99 -20.70
N ARG A 202 -16.51 -13.44 -21.95
CA ARG A 202 -16.47 -14.83 -22.38
C ARG A 202 -15.49 -14.95 -23.56
N PRO A 203 -14.81 -16.09 -23.75
CA PRO A 203 -13.85 -16.26 -24.85
C PRO A 203 -14.42 -15.96 -26.25
N ASN A 204 -15.71 -16.18 -26.48
CA ASN A 204 -16.37 -15.88 -27.75
C ASN A 204 -16.74 -14.40 -27.94
N ALA A 205 -16.52 -13.54 -26.94
CA ALA A 205 -16.76 -12.09 -27.01
C ALA A 205 -15.55 -11.29 -27.54
N GLY A 206 -14.55 -11.98 -28.11
CA GLY A 206 -13.31 -11.36 -28.61
C GLY A 206 -12.22 -11.26 -27.55
N ALA A 207 -11.15 -10.53 -27.86
CA ALA A 207 -9.99 -10.39 -26.97
C ALA A 207 -10.36 -9.71 -25.65
N LEU A 208 -9.89 -10.25 -24.52
CA LEU A 208 -10.18 -9.74 -23.18
C LEU A 208 -9.74 -8.27 -23.01
N LYS A 209 -8.56 -7.92 -23.52
CA LYS A 209 -8.05 -6.54 -23.55
C LYS A 209 -9.06 -5.56 -24.17
N THR A 210 -9.60 -5.88 -25.34
CA THR A 210 -10.58 -5.01 -26.04
C THR A 210 -11.84 -4.84 -25.18
N TRP A 211 -12.38 -5.94 -24.66
CA TRP A 211 -13.56 -5.92 -23.79
C TRP A 211 -13.37 -5.07 -22.54
N ILE A 212 -12.17 -5.11 -21.95
CA ILE A 212 -11.81 -4.30 -20.79
C ILE A 212 -11.83 -2.82 -21.15
N LEU A 213 -11.17 -2.40 -22.22
CA LEU A 213 -11.12 -0.99 -22.64
C LEU A 213 -12.53 -0.44 -22.93
N GLU A 214 -13.32 -1.18 -23.69
CA GLU A 214 -14.73 -0.83 -23.96
C GLU A 214 -15.56 -0.73 -22.67
N SER A 215 -15.24 -1.55 -21.65
CA SER A 215 -15.92 -1.49 -20.36
C SER A 215 -15.61 -0.21 -19.59
N PHE A 216 -14.40 0.34 -19.72
CA PHE A 216 -14.04 1.63 -19.14
C PHE A 216 -14.69 2.79 -19.91
N ASP A 217 -14.66 2.77 -21.24
CA ASP A 217 -15.26 3.81 -22.08
C ASP A 217 -16.76 3.97 -21.78
N LEU A 218 -17.49 2.87 -21.67
CA LEU A 218 -18.91 2.89 -21.33
C LEU A 218 -19.19 3.54 -19.97
N HIS A 219 -18.34 3.27 -18.98
CA HIS A 219 -18.58 3.75 -17.61
C HIS A 219 -18.07 5.17 -17.36
N ALA A 220 -17.26 5.73 -18.24
CA ALA A 220 -16.73 7.09 -18.12
C ALA A 220 -17.84 8.13 -17.88
N GLY A 221 -19.02 7.95 -18.49
CA GLY A 221 -20.20 8.82 -18.34
C GLY A 221 -21.30 8.34 -17.40
N ALA A 222 -21.24 7.11 -16.87
CA ALA A 222 -22.34 6.52 -16.09
C ALA A 222 -22.52 7.20 -14.73
N PRO A 223 -23.72 7.45 -14.18
CA PRO A 223 -23.88 8.13 -12.89
C PRO A 223 -23.18 7.40 -11.72
N LEU A 224 -22.80 8.13 -10.67
CA LEU A 224 -22.27 7.51 -9.46
C LEU A 224 -23.40 6.79 -8.71
N GLU A 225 -23.18 5.51 -8.42
CA GLU A 225 -24.02 4.78 -7.49
C GLU A 225 -23.78 5.31 -6.07
N PRO A 226 -24.82 5.71 -5.32
CA PRO A 226 -24.66 6.15 -3.93
C PRO A 226 -24.02 5.04 -3.09
N LEU A 227 -23.08 5.42 -2.22
CA LEU A 227 -22.54 4.49 -1.24
C LEU A 227 -23.62 4.13 -0.22
N ALA A 228 -23.91 2.84 -0.08
CA ALA A 228 -24.81 2.35 0.97
C ALA A 228 -24.27 2.76 2.37
N PRO A 229 -25.15 3.19 3.29
CA PRO A 229 -24.77 3.48 4.68
C PRO A 229 -24.02 2.30 5.34
N GLY A 230 -23.07 2.61 6.21
CA GLY A 230 -22.24 1.61 6.92
C GLY A 230 -21.25 0.79 6.07
N LEU A 231 -21.18 0.98 4.75
CA LEU A 231 -20.31 0.17 3.88
C LEU A 231 -18.81 0.41 4.14
N GLN A 232 -18.40 1.64 4.47
CA GLN A 232 -17.01 1.94 4.84
C GLN A 232 -16.57 1.18 6.09
N LYS A 233 -17.45 1.13 7.09
CA LYS A 233 -17.22 0.38 8.33
C LYS A 233 -17.07 -1.11 8.06
N ARG A 234 -17.95 -1.70 7.22
CA ARG A 234 -17.85 -3.12 6.83
C ARG A 234 -16.53 -3.40 6.13
N ARG A 235 -16.10 -2.54 5.19
CA ARG A 235 -14.82 -2.69 4.48
C ARG A 235 -13.61 -2.65 5.41
N ALA A 236 -13.55 -1.67 6.32
CA ALA A 236 -12.46 -1.59 7.29
C ALA A 236 -12.44 -2.80 8.23
N ALA A 237 -13.61 -3.35 8.58
CA ALA A 237 -13.73 -4.55 9.42
C ALA A 237 -13.30 -5.85 8.73
N VAL A 238 -13.13 -5.87 7.40
CA VAL A 238 -12.59 -7.03 6.67
C VAL A 238 -11.10 -7.22 6.97
N LEU A 239 -10.38 -6.13 7.30
CA LEU A 239 -8.97 -6.21 7.62
C LEU A 239 -8.73 -7.06 8.87
N GLN A 240 -7.62 -7.77 8.85
CA GLN A 240 -7.21 -8.65 9.94
C GLN A 240 -5.78 -8.37 10.31
N PRO A 241 -5.47 -8.38 11.61
CA PRO A 241 -4.09 -8.23 12.05
C PRO A 241 -3.26 -9.41 11.57
N MET A 242 -2.05 -9.12 11.10
CA MET A 242 -0.97 -10.08 11.12
C MET A 242 -0.67 -10.47 12.57
N SER A 243 -0.34 -11.74 12.79
CA SER A 243 -0.06 -12.25 14.12
C SER A 243 0.99 -11.41 14.86
N GLY A 244 0.67 -11.00 16.09
CA GLY A 244 1.58 -10.23 16.94
C GLY A 244 1.67 -8.73 16.63
N THR A 245 0.79 -8.19 15.78
CA THR A 245 0.73 -6.74 15.50
C THR A 245 -0.35 -6.05 16.33
N ARG A 246 -0.10 -4.81 16.77
CA ARG A 246 -1.13 -3.94 17.32
C ARG A 246 -1.97 -3.41 16.17
N PHE A 247 -3.28 -3.63 16.21
CA PHE A 247 -4.19 -3.29 15.13
C PHE A 247 -5.34 -2.42 15.63
N PRO A 248 -5.64 -1.27 15.00
CA PRO A 248 -6.74 -0.43 15.42
C PRO A 248 -8.08 -1.13 15.28
N SER A 249 -8.98 -0.93 16.25
CA SER A 249 -10.37 -1.38 16.11
C SER A 249 -11.19 -0.33 15.35
N TYR A 250 -11.70 -0.72 14.18
CA TYR A 250 -12.62 0.11 13.36
C TYR A 250 -14.10 -0.22 13.60
N SER A 251 -14.40 -1.20 14.46
CA SER A 251 -15.77 -1.72 14.67
C SER A 251 -16.64 -0.80 15.51
N THR A 252 -16.06 0.15 16.25
CA THR A 252 -16.77 1.06 17.16
C THR A 252 -17.12 2.41 16.54
N ASP A 253 -16.73 2.66 15.29
CA ASP A 253 -16.94 3.96 14.66
C ASP A 253 -18.41 4.19 14.27
N ASN A 254 -18.88 5.42 14.48
CA ASN A 254 -20.18 5.89 14.03
C ASN A 254 -20.10 6.44 12.59
N GLU A 255 -21.22 6.55 11.90
CA GLU A 255 -21.26 7.04 10.50
C GLU A 255 -20.73 8.47 10.35
N GLN A 256 -20.88 9.29 11.39
CA GLN A 256 -20.44 10.68 11.40
C GLN A 256 -18.93 10.83 11.25
N ALA A 257 -18.13 9.96 11.86
CA ALA A 257 -16.67 9.97 11.70
C ALA A 257 -16.25 9.86 10.22
N TRP A 258 -16.92 9.01 9.44
CA TRP A 258 -16.60 8.83 8.02
C TRP A 258 -16.97 10.06 7.17
N ALA A 259 -18.06 10.74 7.51
CA ALA A 259 -18.44 12.00 6.86
C ALA A 259 -17.45 13.13 7.15
N VAL A 260 -16.98 13.23 8.39
CA VAL A 260 -15.91 14.19 8.78
C VAL A 260 -14.63 13.90 8.00
N GLY A 261 -14.20 12.64 7.94
CA GLY A 261 -13.03 12.21 7.19
C GLY A 261 -13.09 12.56 5.70
N ARG A 262 -14.23 12.28 5.05
CA ARG A 262 -14.45 12.65 3.65
C ARG A 262 -14.36 14.16 3.44
N THR A 263 -14.98 14.94 4.33
CA THR A 263 -14.95 16.40 4.27
C THR A 263 -13.53 16.94 4.45
N ALA A 264 -12.77 16.39 5.40
CA ALA A 264 -11.39 16.75 5.65
C ALA A 264 -10.46 16.46 4.45
N LEU A 265 -10.74 15.39 3.70
CA LEU A 265 -9.95 14.99 2.54
C LEU A 265 -10.33 15.72 1.24
N ALA A 266 -11.49 16.39 1.18
CA ALA A 266 -11.97 17.04 -0.04
C ALA A 266 -10.95 18.03 -0.67
N PRO A 267 -10.21 18.87 0.10
CA PRO A 267 -9.16 19.73 -0.46
C PRO A 267 -7.95 18.99 -1.04
N PHE A 268 -7.81 17.70 -0.73
CA PHE A 268 -6.69 16.83 -1.11
C PHE A 268 -7.07 15.81 -2.18
N ASP A 269 -8.15 16.03 -2.95
CA ASP A 269 -8.69 15.06 -3.91
C ASP A 269 -7.63 14.46 -4.84
N ARG A 270 -6.75 15.29 -5.41
CA ARG A 270 -5.64 14.85 -6.26
C ARG A 270 -4.64 13.95 -5.52
N ALA A 271 -4.32 14.28 -4.28
CA ALA A 271 -3.40 13.51 -3.44
C ALA A 271 -4.04 12.19 -3.00
N VAL A 272 -5.36 12.16 -2.74
CA VAL A 272 -6.11 10.93 -2.49
C VAL A 272 -6.13 10.04 -3.73
N ALA A 273 -6.35 10.60 -4.92
CA ALA A 273 -6.28 9.83 -6.15
C ALA A 273 -4.86 9.29 -6.44
N ASN A 274 -3.82 10.05 -6.10
CA ASN A 274 -2.42 9.58 -6.15
C ASN A 274 -2.14 8.47 -5.13
N TYR A 275 -2.72 8.55 -3.93
CA TYR A 275 -2.66 7.49 -2.92
C TYR A 275 -3.30 6.19 -3.43
N LEU A 276 -4.50 6.29 -4.00
CA LEU A 276 -5.17 5.13 -4.59
C LEU A 276 -4.41 4.55 -5.78
N ALA A 277 -3.82 5.40 -6.64
CA ALA A 277 -2.99 4.95 -7.75
C ALA A 277 -1.77 4.18 -7.25
N ALA A 278 -1.15 4.62 -6.16
CA ALA A 278 -0.02 3.93 -5.55
C ALA A 278 -0.39 2.59 -4.89
N HIS A 279 -1.63 2.44 -4.42
CA HIS A 279 -2.17 1.16 -3.93
C HIS A 279 -2.69 0.26 -5.05
N LEU A 280 -2.99 0.80 -6.23
CA LEU A 280 -3.36 0.04 -7.43
C LEU A 280 -2.12 -0.49 -8.16
N PHE A 281 -1.08 0.31 -8.25
CA PHE A 281 0.19 -0.04 -8.87
C PHE A 281 0.99 -1.03 -8.01
N ALA A 282 1.58 -2.05 -8.64
CA ALA A 282 2.31 -3.12 -7.92
C ALA A 282 1.44 -3.84 -6.87
N ASN A 283 0.13 -3.96 -7.11
CA ASN A 283 -0.82 -4.44 -6.13
C ASN A 283 -0.76 -5.97 -5.96
N ARG A 284 -0.38 -6.40 -4.76
CA ARG A 284 -0.26 -7.81 -4.39
C ARG A 284 -1.60 -8.56 -4.27
N ALA A 285 -2.69 -7.85 -3.93
CA ALA A 285 -4.04 -8.41 -3.89
C ALA A 285 -4.55 -8.86 -5.27
N ALA A 286 -3.91 -8.43 -6.37
CA ALA A 286 -4.19 -8.98 -7.70
C ALA A 286 -3.86 -10.48 -7.80
N TYR A 287 -2.81 -10.93 -7.12
CA TYR A 287 -2.30 -12.30 -7.16
C TYR A 287 -2.77 -13.15 -5.96
N GLU A 288 -3.11 -12.51 -4.85
CA GLU A 288 -3.57 -13.19 -3.62
C GLU A 288 -5.11 -13.17 -3.47
N GLY A 289 -5.81 -12.51 -4.39
CA GLY A 289 -7.27 -12.34 -4.41
C GLY A 289 -8.01 -13.31 -5.33
N GLU A 290 -9.32 -13.09 -5.45
CA GLU A 290 -10.27 -13.97 -6.15
C GLU A 290 -10.82 -13.31 -7.43
N GLY A 291 -10.14 -12.26 -7.91
CA GLY A 291 -10.53 -11.53 -9.10
C GLY A 291 -10.15 -10.06 -9.09
N LEU A 292 -10.32 -9.38 -10.22
CA LEU A 292 -10.13 -7.92 -10.33
C LEU A 292 -11.01 -7.13 -9.35
N LEU A 293 -12.17 -7.64 -8.96
CA LEU A 293 -13.02 -7.01 -7.95
C LEU A 293 -12.39 -7.00 -6.55
N THR A 294 -11.52 -7.96 -6.22
CA THR A 294 -10.76 -7.93 -4.97
C THR A 294 -9.84 -6.71 -4.92
N ILE A 295 -9.24 -6.33 -6.06
CA ILE A 295 -8.41 -5.13 -6.16
C ILE A 295 -9.27 -3.87 -5.97
N VAL A 296 -10.47 -3.84 -6.56
CA VAL A 296 -11.41 -2.72 -6.39
C VAL A 296 -11.82 -2.55 -4.91
N GLU A 297 -12.14 -3.66 -4.22
CA GLU A 297 -12.43 -3.60 -2.78
C GLU A 297 -11.19 -3.25 -1.94
N TRP A 298 -9.99 -3.64 -2.36
CA TRP A 298 -8.75 -3.19 -1.73
C TRP A 298 -8.66 -1.67 -1.77
N LEU A 299 -8.82 -1.06 -2.95
CA LEU A 299 -8.78 0.40 -3.09
C LEU A 299 -9.84 1.12 -2.25
N ARG A 300 -11.05 0.55 -2.19
CA ARG A 300 -12.13 1.09 -1.36
C ARG A 300 -11.84 0.96 0.13
N THR A 301 -11.15 -0.10 0.52
CA THR A 301 -10.68 -0.29 1.89
C THR A 301 -9.57 0.70 2.22
N CYS A 302 -8.64 0.95 1.30
CA CYS A 302 -7.63 2.00 1.46
C CYS A 302 -8.26 3.38 1.65
N LEU A 303 -9.25 3.74 0.83
CA LEU A 303 -9.98 5.00 0.97
C LEU A 303 -10.72 5.09 2.31
N ALA A 304 -11.37 4.00 2.73
CA ALA A 304 -12.05 3.96 4.02
C ALA A 304 -11.07 4.22 5.17
N VAL A 305 -9.99 3.44 5.26
CA VAL A 305 -8.99 3.63 6.33
C VAL A 305 -8.43 5.06 6.32
N LEU A 306 -8.15 5.62 5.14
CA LEU A 306 -7.69 7.02 5.03
C LEU A 306 -8.73 8.03 5.53
N GLN A 307 -10.01 7.88 5.17
CA GLN A 307 -11.08 8.72 5.69
C GLN A 307 -11.16 8.63 7.22
N ARG A 308 -11.00 7.43 7.77
CA ARG A 308 -11.04 7.23 9.23
C ARG A 308 -9.88 7.91 9.95
N GLU A 309 -8.66 7.77 9.44
CA GLU A 309 -7.49 8.43 10.02
C GLU A 309 -7.56 9.96 9.85
N ALA A 310 -8.09 10.44 8.73
CA ALA A 310 -8.35 11.86 8.52
C ALA A 310 -9.36 12.40 9.55
N ALA A 311 -10.45 11.68 9.78
CA ALA A 311 -11.44 12.05 10.81
C ALA A 311 -10.82 12.12 12.20
N ARG A 312 -10.03 11.11 12.57
CA ARG A 312 -9.34 11.06 13.87
C ARG A 312 -8.42 12.26 14.10
N LEU A 313 -7.76 12.75 13.06
CA LEU A 313 -6.88 13.91 13.14
C LEU A 313 -7.66 15.23 13.11
N ALA A 314 -8.73 15.31 12.31
CA ALA A 314 -9.63 16.45 12.27
C ALA A 314 -10.32 16.68 13.62
N ASP A 315 -10.77 15.64 14.32
CA ASP A 315 -11.39 15.77 15.64
C ASP A 315 -10.42 16.33 16.71
N ARG A 316 -9.11 16.12 16.54
CA ARG A 316 -8.07 16.57 17.48
C ARG A 316 -7.55 17.97 17.18
N ARG A 317 -7.79 18.52 15.99
CA ARG A 317 -7.14 19.75 15.50
C ARG A 317 -8.17 20.68 14.89
N ARG A 318 -8.01 22.00 15.08
CA ARG A 318 -8.93 23.00 14.50
C ARG A 318 -8.86 23.08 12.97
N THR A 319 -7.78 22.61 12.36
CA THR A 319 -7.54 22.67 10.90
C THR A 319 -6.97 21.35 10.41
N PHE A 320 -7.38 20.92 9.22
CA PHE A 320 -6.84 19.75 8.52
C PHE A 320 -6.04 20.23 7.30
N GLY A 321 -4.71 20.27 7.44
CA GLY A 321 -3.79 20.73 6.42
C GLY A 321 -2.90 19.63 5.85
N PRO A 322 -1.87 19.98 5.05
CA PRO A 322 -0.98 19.01 4.42
C PRO A 322 -0.28 18.07 5.42
N HIS A 323 0.08 18.56 6.61
CA HIS A 323 0.69 17.74 7.64
C HIS A 323 -0.28 16.70 8.20
N GLU A 324 -1.54 17.09 8.47
CA GLU A 324 -2.57 16.16 8.92
C GLU A 324 -2.91 15.14 7.82
N PHE A 325 -2.96 15.55 6.55
CA PHE A 325 -3.13 14.62 5.43
C PHE A 325 -1.99 13.59 5.37
N VAL A 326 -0.73 14.04 5.43
CA VAL A 326 0.44 13.16 5.40
C VAL A 326 0.42 12.19 6.58
N GLU A 327 0.05 12.65 7.77
CA GLU A 327 -0.07 11.78 8.93
C GLU A 327 -1.23 10.79 8.81
N ALA A 328 -2.39 11.20 8.26
CA ALA A 328 -3.50 10.29 7.97
C ALA A 328 -3.07 9.17 7.01
N VAL A 329 -2.37 9.52 5.94
CA VAL A 329 -1.79 8.57 4.98
C VAL A 329 -0.82 7.61 5.68
N ARG A 330 0.12 8.13 6.47
CA ARG A 330 1.11 7.32 7.19
C ARG A 330 0.43 6.27 8.07
N GLN A 331 -0.54 6.69 8.88
CA GLN A 331 -1.26 5.78 9.77
C GLN A 331 -2.11 4.77 9.00
N SER A 332 -2.68 5.18 7.86
CA SER A 332 -3.41 4.27 6.98
C SER A 332 -2.50 3.19 6.40
N ASP A 333 -1.31 3.59 5.91
CA ASP A 333 -0.34 2.67 5.33
C ASP A 333 0.30 1.74 6.36
N LEU A 334 0.51 2.21 7.59
CA LEU A 334 0.91 1.36 8.71
C LEU A 334 -0.06 0.19 8.86
N VAL A 335 -1.36 0.48 8.84
CA VAL A 335 -2.40 -0.52 9.00
C VAL A 335 -2.47 -1.42 7.76
N LEU A 336 -2.59 -0.84 6.58
CA LEU A 336 -2.86 -1.57 5.34
C LEU A 336 -1.66 -2.40 4.86
N VAL A 337 -0.46 -1.85 4.92
CA VAL A 337 0.74 -2.47 4.33
C VAL A 337 1.53 -3.27 5.36
N HIS A 338 1.58 -2.80 6.61
CA HIS A 338 2.51 -3.33 7.61
C HIS A 338 1.84 -4.08 8.76
N GLN A 339 0.52 -4.04 8.88
CA GLN A 339 -0.20 -4.73 9.95
C GLN A 339 -1.33 -5.62 9.46
N ALA A 340 -1.91 -5.37 8.28
CA ALA A 340 -2.98 -6.18 7.74
C ALA A 340 -2.46 -7.43 7.03
N ASP A 341 -3.14 -8.55 7.21
CA ASP A 341 -2.94 -9.76 6.40
C ASP A 341 -3.68 -9.61 5.06
N THR A 342 -2.95 -9.21 4.01
CA THR A 342 -3.49 -9.01 2.66
C THR A 342 -4.04 -10.29 2.03
N ARG A 343 -3.50 -11.47 2.40
CA ARG A 343 -4.01 -12.77 1.93
C ARG A 343 -5.35 -13.08 2.59
N ALA A 344 -5.47 -12.84 3.90
CA ALA A 344 -6.75 -12.99 4.59
C ALA A 344 -7.80 -12.00 4.07
N PHE A 345 -7.39 -10.78 3.73
CA PHE A 345 -8.24 -9.81 3.06
C PHE A 345 -8.77 -10.37 1.72
N GLY A 346 -7.89 -10.87 0.85
CA GLY A 346 -8.27 -11.39 -0.47
C GLY A 346 -9.39 -12.43 -0.41
N ARG A 347 -9.29 -13.38 0.53
CA ARG A 347 -10.30 -14.43 0.75
C ARG A 347 -11.63 -13.90 1.28
N ARG A 348 -11.63 -12.87 2.13
CA ARG A 348 -12.85 -12.35 2.78
C ARG A 348 -13.54 -11.25 1.98
N ALA A 349 -12.78 -10.51 1.16
CA ALA A 349 -13.31 -9.44 0.34
C ALA A 349 -14.45 -9.95 -0.57
N VAL A 350 -14.34 -11.19 -1.08
CA VAL A 350 -15.39 -11.84 -1.89
C VAL A 350 -16.73 -11.88 -1.17
N ASN A 351 -16.76 -12.29 0.10
CA ASN A 351 -18.01 -12.39 0.87
C ASN A 351 -18.67 -11.01 1.07
N THR A 352 -17.86 -9.95 1.14
CA THR A 352 -18.36 -8.56 1.26
C THR A 352 -18.91 -8.06 -0.07
N ILE A 353 -18.29 -8.46 -1.19
CA ILE A 353 -18.71 -8.13 -2.56
C ILE A 353 -20.04 -8.80 -2.87
N GLU A 354 -20.16 -10.10 -2.61
CA GLU A 354 -21.36 -10.86 -2.98
C GLU A 354 -22.58 -10.42 -2.17
N GLY A 355 -22.44 -10.14 -0.88
CA GLY A 355 -23.55 -9.66 -0.05
C GLY A 355 -23.91 -8.17 -0.19
N ALA A 356 -23.09 -7.36 -0.87
CA ALA A 356 -23.37 -5.95 -1.14
C ALA A 356 -23.95 -5.70 -2.55
N TYR A 357 -23.88 -6.71 -3.43
CA TYR A 357 -24.27 -6.61 -4.83
C TYR A 357 -25.27 -7.68 -5.29
N SER A 358 -25.70 -8.58 -4.39
CA SER A 358 -26.93 -9.35 -4.49
C SER A 358 -28.12 -8.52 -4.01
#